data_AF-A0A414ZR57-F1
#
_entry.id   AF-A0A414ZR57-F1
#
_cell.length_a   1.000
_cell.length_b   1.000
_cell.length_c   1.000
_cell.angle_alpha   90.00
_cell.angle_beta   90.00
_cell.angle_gamma   90.00
#
_symmetry.space_group_name_H-M   'P 1'
#
loop_
_entity.id
_entity.type
_entity.pdbx_description
1 polymer ?
#
loop_
_entity_poly.entity_id
_entity_poly.type
_entity_poly.pdbx_seq_one_letter_code
_entity_poly.pdbx_strand_id
1 'polypeptide(L)' 'MEWIKCIEGQMPEDDKRYEGKKVINVLVTTNRGMVTKVQRQYYDGTWYWGRINGGMRAWMPLPEPYRE' A
#
# COMPACT_ATOMS: atom_id res chain seq x y z
N MET A 1 14.05 2.98 -3.19
CA MET A 1 12.85 2.14 -3.05
C MET A 1 12.20 2.02 -4.41
N GLU A 2 11.72 0.84 -4.78
CA GLU A 2 11.12 0.58 -6.08
C GLU A 2 9.60 0.41 -5.96
N TRP A 3 8.88 0.71 -7.05
CA TRP A 3 7.44 0.50 -7.16
C TRP A 3 7.13 -0.98 -7.41
N ILE A 4 6.22 -1.54 -6.62
CA ILE A 4 5.76 -2.93 -6.72
C ILE A 4 4.35 -2.92 -7.30
N LYS A 5 4.10 -3.75 -8.32
CA LYS A 5 2.79 -3.79 -8.99
C LYS A 5 1.73 -4.38 -8.05
N CYS A 6 0.54 -3.77 -8.03
CA CYS A 6 -0.60 -4.31 -7.28
C CYS A 6 -1.18 -5.52 -8.02
N ILE A 7 -0.70 -6.72 -7.72
CA ILE A 7 -1.23 -8.01 -8.15
C ILE A 7 -1.26 -8.97 -6.96
N GLU A 8 -2.06 -10.02 -7.04
CA GLU A 8 -2.13 -11.06 -6.01
C GLU A 8 -0.74 -11.66 -5.74
N GLY A 9 -0.37 -11.80 -4.46
CA GLY A 9 0.95 -12.24 -4.02
C GLY A 9 2.03 -11.15 -4.04
N GLN A 10 1.68 -9.92 -4.43
CA GLN A 10 2.57 -8.74 -4.38
C GLN A 10 1.87 -7.54 -3.75
N MET A 11 0.82 -7.74 -2.96
CA MET A 11 0.16 -6.65 -2.23
C MET A 11 0.98 -6.28 -0.99
N PRO A 12 0.75 -5.10 -0.37
CA PRO A 12 1.47 -4.72 0.84
C PRO A 12 1.42 -5.77 1.94
N GLU A 13 0.30 -6.46 2.12
CA GLU A 13 0.14 -7.54 3.10
C GLU A 13 0.99 -8.78 2.84
N ASP A 14 1.45 -9.00 1.61
CA ASP A 14 2.28 -10.14 1.23
C ASP A 14 3.78 -9.88 1.51
N ASP A 15 4.14 -8.63 1.84
CA ASP A 15 5.52 -8.22 2.03
C ASP A 15 5.99 -8.46 3.46
N LYS A 16 7.15 -9.13 3.61
CA LYS A 16 7.75 -9.47 4.91
C LYS A 16 7.92 -8.28 5.86
N ARG A 17 8.08 -7.06 5.35
CA ARG A 17 8.18 -5.82 6.17
C ARG A 17 6.93 -5.55 7.00
N TYR A 18 5.80 -6.15 6.62
CA TYR A 18 4.51 -5.95 7.26
C TYR A 18 3.93 -7.22 7.88
N GLU A 19 4.73 -8.28 8.03
CA GLU A 19 4.31 -9.50 8.71
C GLU A 19 3.71 -9.21 10.09
N GLY A 20 2.55 -9.81 10.38
CA GLY A 20 1.80 -9.60 11.61
C GLY A 20 1.04 -8.27 11.74
N LYS A 21 1.17 -7.35 10.79
CA LYS A 21 0.43 -6.07 10.82
C LYS A 21 -0.96 -6.23 10.24
N LYS A 22 -1.93 -5.52 10.83
CA LYS A 22 -3.32 -5.41 10.33
C LYS A 22 -3.60 -4.09 9.60
N VAL A 23 -2.68 -3.14 9.70
CA VAL A 23 -2.75 -1.84 9.02
C VAL A 23 -1.38 -1.50 8.48
N ILE A 24 -1.32 -1.18 7.19
CA ILE A 24 -0.09 -0.93 6.44
C ILE A 24 -0.24 0.42 5.73
N ASN A 25 0.68 1.35 5.98
CA ASN A 25 0.71 2.63 5.28
C ASN A 25 1.73 2.56 4.14
N VAL A 26 1.30 2.94 2.93
CA VAL A 26 2.11 2.90 1.71
C VAL A 26 1.80 4.12 0.82
N LEU A 27 2.70 4.41 -0.11
CA LEU A 27 2.36 5.23 -1.27
C LEU A 27 1.80 4.32 -2.36
N VAL A 28 0.78 4.78 -3.10
CA VAL A 28 0.22 4.09 -4.26
C VAL A 28 0.14 5.02 -5.45
N THR A 29 0.35 4.46 -6.65
CA THR A 29 0.02 5.10 -7.92
C THR A 29 -1.34 4.58 -8.38
N THR A 30 -2.28 5.47 -8.67
CA THR A 30 -3.61 5.10 -9.16
C THR A 30 -3.65 4.94 -10.68
N ASN A 31 -4.69 4.29 -11.20
CA ASN A 31 -5.00 4.26 -12.63
C ASN A 31 -5.30 5.64 -13.23
N ARG A 32 -5.40 6.70 -12.41
CA ARG A 32 -5.53 8.10 -12.83
C ARG A 32 -4.20 8.86 -12.79
N GLY A 33 -3.08 8.19 -12.54
CA GLY A 33 -1.75 8.79 -12.52
C GLY A 33 -1.43 9.59 -11.25
N MET A 34 -2.25 9.50 -10.20
CA MET A 34 -1.98 10.16 -8.93
C MET A 34 -1.13 9.28 -8.02
N VAL A 35 -0.13 9.88 -7.36
CA VAL A 35 0.58 9.27 -6.23
C VAL A 35 -0.05 9.77 -4.93
N THR A 36 -0.46 8.86 -4.06
CA THR A 36 -1.09 9.22 -2.78
C THR A 36 -0.71 8.25 -1.67
N LYS A 37 -0.68 8.75 -0.42
CA LYS A 37 -0.50 7.93 0.77
C LYS A 37 -1.83 7.29 1.14
N VAL A 38 -1.85 5.96 1.31
CA VAL A 38 -3.06 5.21 1.67
C VAL A 38 -2.76 4.14 2.72
N GLN A 39 -3.83 3.66 3.33
CA GLN A 39 -3.80 2.50 4.21
C GLN A 39 -4.30 1.25 3.48
N ARG A 40 -3.62 0.13 3.69
CA ARG A 40 -4.10 -1.22 3.41
C ARG A 40 -4.48 -1.84 4.76
N GLN A 41 -5.74 -2.21 4.95
CA GLN A 41 -6.34 -2.54 6.25
C GLN A 41 -7.00 -3.91 6.22
N TYR A 42 -6.69 -4.74 7.21
CA TYR A 42 -7.34 -6.04 7.41
C TYR A 42 -8.56 -5.87 8.31
N TYR A 43 -9.74 -6.12 7.77
CA TYR A 43 -11.01 -6.01 8.47
C TYR A 43 -11.90 -7.18 8.08
N ASP A 44 -12.54 -7.82 9.06
CA ASP A 44 -13.51 -8.91 8.83
C ASP A 44 -13.03 -10.01 7.85
N GLY A 45 -11.82 -10.51 8.06
CA GLY A 45 -11.24 -11.59 7.25
C GLY A 45 -10.69 -11.16 5.89
N THR A 46 -10.82 -9.89 5.51
CA THR A 46 -10.46 -9.39 4.17
C THR A 46 -9.61 -8.13 4.24
N TRP A 47 -8.76 -7.92 3.24
CA TRP A 47 -7.96 -6.72 3.10
C TRP A 47 -8.63 -5.66 2.21
N TYR A 48 -8.70 -4.43 2.71
CA TYR A 48 -9.29 -3.28 2.03
C TYR A 48 -8.28 -2.16 1.84
N TRP A 49 -8.41 -1.44 0.73
CA TRP A 49 -7.73 -0.16 0.57
C TRP A 49 -8.56 0.92 1.24
N GLY A 50 -7.89 1.82 1.98
CA GLY A 50 -8.50 3.04 2.48
C GLY A 50 -9.04 3.89 1.33
N ARG A 51 -9.88 4.87 1.66
CA ARG A 51 -10.65 5.64 0.67
C ARG A 51 -9.72 6.31 -0.34
N ILE A 52 -9.86 5.90 -1.60
CA ILE A 52 -9.07 6.39 -2.74
C ILE A 52 -9.97 6.54 -3.96
N ASN A 53 -9.65 7.51 -4.81
CA ASN A 53 -10.32 7.68 -6.10
C ASN A 53 -9.58 6.88 -7.18
N GLY A 54 -10.20 5.83 -7.72
CA GLY A 54 -9.63 4.97 -8.76
C GLY A 54 -9.06 3.65 -8.25
N GLY A 55 -8.48 2.87 -9.16
CA GLY A 55 -7.85 1.58 -8.86
C GLY A 55 -6.33 1.71 -8.63
N MET A 56 -5.77 0.81 -7.83
CA MET A 56 -4.34 0.78 -7.50
C MET A 56 -3.55 0.07 -8.60
N ARG A 57 -2.48 0.70 -9.09
CA ARG A 57 -1.57 0.10 -10.10
C ARG A 57 -0.30 -0.45 -9.47
N ALA A 58 0.30 0.32 -8.58
CA ALA A 58 1.54 -0.02 -7.92
C ALA A 58 1.61 0.66 -6.56
N TRP A 59 2.44 0.12 -5.67
CA TRP A 59 2.67 0.65 -4.33
C TRP A 59 4.16 0.64 -4.00
N MET A 60 4.54 1.39 -2.98
CA MET A 60 5.85 1.31 -2.36
C MET A 60 5.74 1.61 -0.85
N PRO A 61 6.65 1.10 -0.01
CA PRO A 61 6.71 1.49 1.40
C PRO A 61 6.84 3.02 1.53
N LEU A 62 6.40 3.54 2.67
CA LEU A 62 6.71 4.94 2.99
C LEU A 62 8.23 5.13 3.03
N PRO A 63 8.75 6.24 2.47
CA PRO A 63 10.13 6.61 2.68
C PRO A 63 10.40 6.80 4.18
N GLU A 64 11.65 6.62 4.59
CA GLU A 64 12.04 6.99 5.95
C GLU A 64 11.67 8.46 6.18
N PRO A 65 11.05 8.79 7.33
CA PRO A 65 10.76 10.17 7.64
C PRO A 65 12.07 10.96 7.68
N TYR A 66 12.02 12.22 7.26
CA TYR A 66 13.13 13.14 7.49
C TYR A 66 13.44 13.15 8.99
N ARG A 67 14.71 12.92 9.32
CA ARG A 67 15.24 13.09 10.67
C ARG A 67 16.09 14.36 10.62
N GLU A 68 15.74 15.33 11.46
CA GLU A 68 16.54 16.54 11.68
C GLU A 68 17.92 16.20 12.23
#